data_AF-A0A7V0YTJ7-F1
#
_entry.id   AF-A0A7V0YTJ7-F1
#
_cell.length_a   1.000
_cell.length_b   1.000
_cell.length_c   1.000
_cell.angle_alpha   90.00
_cell.angle_beta   90.00
_cell.angle_gamma   90.00
#
_symmetry.space_group_name_H-M   'P 1'
#
loop_
_entity.id
_entity.type
_entity.pdbx_description
1 polymer ?
#
loop_
_entity_poly.entity_id
_entity_poly.type
_entity_poly.pdbx_seq_one_letter_code
_entity_poly.pdbx_strand_id
1 'polypeptide(L)'
;KGILHTSFDHERFAENMKMCKHRWLITYDDNPNIRKLFDFANIYEWELQYGMTNYKQKRARKGYELFISNYELSLMKQTNFAFV
;
A
#
# COMPACT_ATOMS: atom_id res chain seq x y z
N LYS A 1 27.46 -0.29 -4.60
CA LYS A 1 26.65 -1.49 -4.88
C LYS A 1 25.71 -1.68 -3.69
N GLY A 2 24.40 -1.50 -3.88
CA GLY A 2 23.42 -1.76 -2.82
C GLY A 2 23.43 -3.25 -2.48
N ILE A 3 23.39 -3.58 -1.19
CA ILE A 3 23.21 -4.95 -0.74
C ILE A 3 21.75 -5.31 -1.04
N LEU A 4 21.54 -6.31 -1.90
CA LEU A 4 20.19 -6.83 -2.15
C LEU A 4 19.71 -7.45 -0.84
N HIS A 5 18.73 -6.82 -0.17
CA HIS A 5 18.12 -7.33 1.06
C HIS A 5 17.20 -8.53 0.75
N THR A 6 17.77 -9.63 0.23
CA THR A 6 17.03 -10.86 -0.11
C THR A 6 16.55 -11.64 1.10
N SER A 7 16.86 -11.17 2.30
CA SER A 7 16.59 -11.83 3.57
C SER A 7 15.47 -11.17 4.38
N PHE A 8 14.63 -10.33 3.76
CA PHE A 8 13.51 -9.77 4.50
C PHE A 8 12.44 -10.86 4.70
N ASP A 9 12.19 -11.16 5.96
CA ASP A 9 11.22 -12.16 6.38
C ASP A 9 9.85 -11.48 6.56
N HIS A 10 9.02 -11.57 5.52
CA HIS A 10 7.68 -10.98 5.51
C HIS A 10 6.74 -11.65 6.53
N GLU A 11 6.91 -12.93 6.82
CA GLU A 11 6.10 -13.68 7.78
C GLU A 11 6.38 -13.21 9.20
N ARG A 12 7.66 -13.18 9.58
CA ARG A 12 8.07 -12.66 10.90
C ARG A 12 7.65 -11.21 11.08
N PHE A 13 7.73 -10.40 10.03
CA PHE A 13 7.27 -9.02 10.09
C PHE A 13 5.77 -8.94 10.34
N ALA A 14 4.94 -9.68 9.59
CA ALA A 14 3.49 -9.70 9.79
C ALA A 14 3.09 -10.12 11.21
N GLU A 15 3.73 -11.16 11.77
CA GLU A 15 3.48 -11.60 13.15
C GLU A 15 3.84 -10.51 14.18
N ASN A 16 4.96 -9.81 14.00
CA ASN A 16 5.32 -8.69 14.87
C ASN A 16 4.28 -7.55 14.78
N MET A 17 3.79 -7.24 13.57
CA MET A 17 2.81 -6.18 13.36
C MET A 17 1.44 -6.54 13.95
N LYS A 18 1.08 -7.82 13.95
CA LYS A 18 -0.12 -8.36 14.62
C LYS A 18 -0.10 -8.16 16.13
N MET A 19 1.09 -8.26 16.74
CA MET A 19 1.27 -8.02 18.18
C MET A 19 1.39 -6.54 18.55
N CYS A 20 1.66 -5.65 17.59
CA CYS A 20 1.87 -4.23 17.82
C CYS A 20 0.55 -3.51 18.15
N LYS A 21 0.44 -3.00 19.39
CA LYS A 21 -0.73 -2.26 19.88
C LYS A 21 -0.77 -0.80 19.41
N HIS A 22 0.36 -0.26 18.96
CA HIS A 22 0.43 1.11 18.45
C HIS A 22 -0.13 1.19 17.03
N ARG A 23 -0.62 2.37 16.63
CA ARG A 23 -1.09 2.60 15.26
C ARG A 23 0.08 2.50 14.29
N TRP A 24 -0.12 1.75 13.21
CA TRP A 24 0.86 1.60 12.15
C TRP A 24 0.22 1.65 10.77
N LEU A 25 1.01 2.11 9.81
CA LEU A 25 0.69 2.17 8.38
C LEU A 25 1.87 1.61 7.61
N ILE A 26 1.61 0.67 6.72
CA ILE A 26 2.60 -0.02 5.90
C ILE A 26 2.21 0.15 4.43
N THR A 27 3.20 0.41 3.59
CA THR A 27 3.06 0.39 2.13
C THR A 27 3.69 -0.89 1.58
N TYR A 28 2.98 -1.60 0.72
CA TYR A 28 3.46 -2.81 0.05
C TYR A 28 3.09 -2.82 -1.44
N ASP A 29 3.85 -3.56 -2.25
CA ASP A 29 3.39 -3.96 -3.58
C ASP A 29 2.20 -4.92 -3.45
N ASP A 30 1.20 -4.77 -4.31
CA ASP A 30 0.04 -5.66 -4.31
C ASP A 30 0.39 -7.05 -4.85
N ASN A 31 0.33 -8.04 -3.97
CA ASN A 31 0.48 -9.46 -4.29
C ASN A 31 -0.41 -10.30 -3.36
N PRO A 32 -1.04 -11.38 -3.86
CA PRO A 32 -1.80 -12.33 -3.06
C PRO A 32 -1.12 -12.80 -1.76
N ASN A 33 0.20 -13.00 -1.77
CA ASN A 33 0.94 -13.42 -0.58
C ASN A 33 0.92 -12.36 0.52
N ILE A 34 1.14 -11.08 0.17
CA ILE A 34 1.10 -9.98 1.14
C ILE A 34 -0.30 -9.82 1.72
N ARG A 35 -1.34 -9.90 0.87
CA ARG A 35 -2.74 -9.83 1.34
C ARG A 35 -3.08 -10.93 2.34
N LYS A 36 -2.56 -12.14 2.12
CA LYS A 36 -2.74 -13.26 3.04
C LYS A 36 -1.99 -13.03 4.36
N LEU A 37 -0.76 -12.52 4.33
CA LEU A 37 0.02 -12.26 5.54
C LEU A 37 -0.61 -11.20 6.44
N PHE A 38 -1.31 -10.23 5.86
CA PHE A 38 -1.92 -9.11 6.56
C PHE A 38 -3.46 -9.17 6.62
N ASP A 39 -4.04 -10.37 6.51
CA ASP A 39 -5.50 -10.58 6.54
C ASP A 39 -6.19 -10.10 7.84
N PHE A 40 -5.41 -9.89 8.89
CA PHE A 40 -5.83 -9.37 10.19
C PHE A 40 -5.92 -7.83 10.24
N ALA A 41 -5.53 -7.13 9.18
CA ALA A 41 -5.45 -5.67 9.14
C ALA A 41 -6.35 -5.08 8.05
N ASN A 42 -6.52 -3.75 8.09
CA ASN A 42 -7.24 -3.04 7.03
C ASN A 42 -6.32 -2.88 5.83
N ILE A 43 -6.77 -3.31 4.65
CA ILE A 43 -6.02 -3.24 3.40
C ILE A 43 -6.77 -2.33 2.42
N TYR A 44 -6.08 -1.30 1.94
CA TYR A 44 -6.61 -0.34 0.97
C TYR A 44 -5.76 -0.35 -0.29
N GLU A 45 -6.39 -0.51 -1.43
CA GLU A 45 -5.74 -0.43 -2.73
C GLU A 45 -5.45 1.03 -3.09
N TRP A 46 -4.24 1.29 -3.57
CA TRP A 46 -3.82 2.59 -4.02
C TRP A 46 -3.19 2.50 -5.40
N GLU A 47 -3.83 3.15 -6.38
CA GLU A 47 -3.24 3.36 -7.69
C GLU A 47 -2.46 4.68 -7.69
N LEU A 48 -1.13 4.62 -7.65
CA LEU A 48 -0.27 5.79 -7.90
C LEU A 48 -0.35 6.17 -9.38
N GLN A 49 -1.30 7.02 -9.72
CA GLN A 49 -1.30 7.70 -11.01
C GLN A 49 -0.29 8.84 -10.94
N TYR A 50 0.97 8.58 -11.30
CA TYR A 50 1.98 9.63 -11.42
C TYR A 50 1.48 10.74 -12.35
N GLY A 51 1.09 11.88 -11.77
CA GLY A 51 0.88 13.13 -12.49
C GLY A 51 2.23 13.62 -13.03
N MET A 52 2.25 13.99 -14.31
CA MET A 52 3.39 14.53 -15.08
C MET A 52 4.23 13.56 -15.94
N THR A 53 3.67 12.45 -16.47
CA THR A 53 4.36 11.70 -17.55
C THR A 53 3.45 11.26 -18.71
N ASN A 54 2.64 12.19 -19.24
CA ASN A 54 1.94 11.99 -20.52
C ASN A 54 2.59 12.75 -21.69
N TYR A 55 3.86 13.18 -21.60
CA TYR A 55 4.45 13.87 -22.75
C TYR A 55 4.82 12.92 -23.91
N LYS A 56 5.16 11.63 -23.68
CA LYS A 56 5.60 10.74 -24.80
C LYS A 56 5.28 9.24 -24.73
N GLN A 57 4.57 8.69 -23.73
CA GLN A 57 4.21 7.24 -23.74
C GLN A 57 2.79 7.00 -23.22
N LYS A 58 1.98 6.27 -23.99
CA LYS A 58 0.54 6.02 -23.77
C LYS A 58 0.19 5.12 -22.57
N ARG A 59 1.16 4.55 -21.85
CA ARG A 59 0.92 3.67 -20.70
C ARG A 59 2.10 3.73 -19.73
N ALA A 60 2.00 4.59 -18.71
CA ALA A 60 2.80 4.39 -17.49
C ALA A 60 2.38 3.05 -16.87
N ARG A 61 3.34 2.23 -16.41
CA ARG A 61 3.03 1.00 -15.69
C ARG A 61 2.24 1.37 -14.43
N LYS A 62 1.01 0.90 -14.30
CA LYS A 62 0.24 1.01 -13.05
C LYS A 62 1.00 0.21 -11.98
N GLY A 63 1.55 0.90 -10.99
CA GLY A 63 1.93 0.26 -9.73
C GLY A 63 0.66 0.10 -8.89
N TYR A 64 0.32 -1.14 -8.55
CA TYR A 64 -0.72 -1.42 -7.58
C TYR A 64 -0.02 -1.50 -6.22
N GLU A 65 -0.22 -0.48 -5.39
CA GLU A 65 0.29 -0.44 -4.02
C GLU A 65 -0.85 -0.70 -3.04
N LEU A 66 -0.50 -1.26 -1.88
CA LEU A 66 -1.40 -1.47 -0.76
C LEU A 66 -0.99 -0.57 0.39
N PHE A 67 -1.95 0.16 0.94
CA PHE A 67 -1.87 0.68 2.30
C PHE A 67 -2.47 -0.35 3.26
N ILE A 68 -1.68 -0.75 4.25
CA ILE A 68 -2.10 -1.72 5.27
C ILE A 68 -2.00 -1.05 6.64
N SER A 69 -3.06 -1.09 7.45
CA SER A 69 -3.09 -0.46 8.78
C SER A 69 -3.90 -1.24 9.82
N ASN A 70 -3.50 -1.18 11.10
CA ASN A 70 -4.31 -1.69 12.23
C ASN A 70 -5.37 -0.71 12.73
N TYR A 71 -5.65 0.35 11.97
CA TYR A 71 -6.69 1.31 12.24
C TYR A 71 -7.38 1.70 10.95
N GLU A 72 -8.64 2.09 11.05
CA GLU A 72 -9.40 2.58 9.91
C GLU A 72 -8.77 3.86 9.37
N LEU A 73 -8.38 3.84 8.10
CA LEU A 73 -8.03 5.06 7.39
C LEU A 73 -9.33 5.80 7.11
N SER A 74 -9.52 6.94 7.77
CA SER A 74 -10.46 7.96 7.34
C SER A 74 -9.94 8.57 6.03
N LEU A 75 -9.95 7.77 4.95
CA LEU A 75 -9.86 8.28 3.60
C LEU A 75 -10.99 9.29 3.51
N MET A 76 -10.64 10.58 3.43
CA MET A 76 -11.63 11.60 3.14
C MET A 76 -12.44 11.06 1.97
N LYS A 77 -13.74 10.77 2.21
CA LYS A 77 -14.69 10.55 1.13
C LYS A 77 -14.35 11.65 0.13
N GLN A 78 -13.98 11.32 -1.10
CA GLN A 78 -13.81 12.35 -2.12
C GLN A 78 -15.12 13.12 -2.14
N THR A 79 -15.16 14.26 -1.46
CA THR A 79 -16.26 15.17 -1.54
C THR A 79 -16.16 15.66 -2.96
N ASN A 80 -16.99 15.12 -3.84
CA ASN A 80 -17.23 15.71 -5.15
C ASN A 80 -17.66 17.15 -4.89
N PHE A 81 -16.71 18.08 -4.93
CA PHE A 81 -17.01 19.46 -5.26
C PHE A 81 -17.39 19.43 -6.74
N ALA A 82 -18.64 19.03 -7.01
CA ALA A 82 -19.30 19.40 -8.23
C ALA A 82 -19.40 20.92 -8.18
N PHE A 83 -18.61 21.60 -9.01
CA PHE A 83 -18.77 23.02 -9.27
C PHE A 83 -20.20 23.25 -9.75
N VAL A 84 -20.96 24.03 -8.98
CA VAL A 84 -22.18 24.73 -9.44
C VAL A 84 -21.74 26.06 -10.01
#